data_AF-A0A4Y2K5A1-F1
#
_entry.id   AF-A0A4Y2K5A1-F1
#
_cell.length_a   1.000
_cell.length_b   1.000
_cell.length_c   1.000
_cell.angle_alpha   90.00
_cell.angle_beta   90.00
_cell.angle_gamma   90.00
#
_symmetry.space_group_name_H-M   'P 1'
#
loop_
_entity.id
_entity.type
_entity.pdbx_description
1 polymer ?
#
loop_
_entity_poly.entity_id
_entity_poly.type
_entity_poly.pdbx_seq_one_letter_code
_entity_poly.pdbx_strand_id
1 'polypeptide(L)'
;MRRELKGWELNSCRPTRKPVVSAINRKKRLHFAKQHKDWTVVEWGNIMWSDESRFSLFQNNGCSKIRREPHEAMGPSCIVPNVQANGDGIMIWSCFNGPGLGSATLCDNKMKL
;
A
#
# COMPACT_ATOMS: atom_id res chain seq x y z
N MET A 1 4.22 15.91 31.42
CA MET A 1 3.82 15.19 30.19
C MET A 1 4.90 15.06 29.10
N ARG A 2 5.37 16.11 28.40
CA ARG A 2 6.38 15.94 27.30
C ARG A 2 7.75 15.43 27.78
N ARG A 3 8.16 15.80 29.00
CA ARG A 3 9.42 15.32 29.62
C ARG A 3 9.33 13.86 30.07
N GLU A 4 8.19 13.45 30.66
CA GLU A 4 7.93 12.04 30.98
C GLU A 4 7.95 11.15 29.74
N LEU A 5 7.28 11.55 28.65
CA LEU A 5 7.26 10.76 27.41
C LEU A 5 8.64 10.59 26.78
N LYS A 6 9.55 11.57 26.93
CA LYS A 6 10.96 11.43 26.52
C LYS A 6 11.73 10.45 27.40
N GLY A 7 11.42 10.39 28.70
CA GLY A 7 11.99 9.38 29.59
C GLY A 7 11.60 7.95 29.23
N TRP A 8 10.52 7.79 28.45
CA TRP A 8 10.01 6.51 27.94
C TRP A 8 10.35 6.34 26.44
N GLU A 9 11.21 7.18 25.87
CA GLU A 9 11.61 7.17 24.44
C GLU A 9 10.47 7.25 23.41
N LEU A 10 9.27 7.68 23.82
CA LEU A 10 8.09 7.78 22.98
C LEU A 10 8.15 9.06 22.11
N ASN A 11 8.48 8.87 20.85
CA ASN A 11 8.59 9.96 19.88
C ASN A 11 7.26 10.21 19.16
N SER A 12 6.95 11.48 18.87
CA SER A 12 5.82 11.82 18.01
C SER A 12 6.21 11.59 16.55
N CYS A 13 5.54 10.64 15.91
CA CYS A 13 5.84 10.19 14.55
C CYS A 13 4.58 10.16 13.69
N ARG A 14 4.76 10.22 12.36
CA ARG A 14 3.67 9.88 11.44
C ARG A 14 3.45 8.36 11.46
N PRO A 15 2.20 7.88 11.52
CA PRO A 15 1.90 6.47 11.39
C PRO A 15 2.31 5.97 10.01
N THR A 16 2.68 4.69 9.93
CA THR A 16 3.02 4.06 8.67
C THR A 16 1.73 3.80 7.88
N ARG A 17 1.63 4.35 6.66
CA ARG A 17 0.48 4.11 5.77
C ARG A 17 0.69 2.85 4.96
N LYS A 18 0.08 1.76 5.38
CA LYS A 18 0.14 0.46 4.68
C LYS A 18 -1.19 -0.27 4.85
N PRO A 19 -1.61 -1.10 3.88
CA PRO A 19 -2.72 -2.01 4.10
C PRO A 19 -2.36 -2.98 5.23
N VAL A 20 -3.32 -3.27 6.10
CA VAL A 20 -3.18 -4.32 7.11
C VAL A 20 -3.23 -5.67 6.40
N VAL A 21 -2.21 -6.50 6.59
CA VAL A 21 -2.08 -7.80 5.92
C VAL A 21 -2.34 -8.92 6.92
N SER A 22 -3.31 -9.78 6.64
CA SER A 22 -3.62 -10.95 7.48
C SER A 22 -2.42 -11.89 7.62
N ALA A 23 -2.38 -12.68 8.69
CA ALA A 23 -1.31 -13.66 8.90
C ALA A 23 -1.18 -14.66 7.73
N ILE A 24 -2.31 -15.07 7.16
CA ILE A 24 -2.37 -15.96 5.99
C ILE A 24 -1.74 -15.27 4.77
N ASN A 25 -2.13 -14.02 4.49
CA ASN A 25 -1.60 -13.28 3.35
C ASN A 25 -0.11 -12.96 3.50
N ARG A 26 0.38 -12.73 4.73
CA ARG A 26 1.82 -12.60 5.01
C ARG A 26 2.60 -13.86 4.61
N LYS A 27 2.10 -15.05 4.96
CA LYS A 27 2.71 -16.33 4.57
C LYS A 27 2.72 -16.51 3.05
N LYS A 28 1.59 -16.24 2.39
CA LYS A 28 1.47 -16.32 0.92
C LYS A 28 2.46 -15.38 0.22
N ARG A 29 2.55 -14.12 0.66
CA ARG A 29 3.50 -13.13 0.12
C ARG A 29 4.96 -13.56 0.31
N LEU A 30 5.30 -14.10 1.48
CA LEU A 30 6.65 -14.60 1.74
C LEU A 30 6.99 -15.81 0.85
N HIS A 31 6.03 -16.73 0.65
CA HIS A 31 6.22 -17.87 -0.24
C HIS A 31 6.45 -17.43 -1.69
N PHE A 32 5.60 -16.53 -2.20
CA PHE A 32 5.76 -15.94 -3.53
C PHE A 32 7.14 -15.28 -3.70
N ALA A 33 7.55 -14.45 -2.75
CA ALA A 33 8.85 -13.78 -2.78
C ALA A 33 10.03 -14.78 -2.79
N LYS A 34 9.95 -15.87 -2.01
CA LYS A 34 10.97 -16.91 -2.00
C LYS A 34 11.05 -17.68 -3.32
N GLN A 35 9.90 -17.96 -3.96
CA GLN A 35 9.85 -18.66 -5.23
C GLN A 35 10.46 -17.86 -6.38
N HIS A 36 10.31 -16.54 -6.36
CA HIS A 36 10.73 -15.64 -7.44
C HIS A 36 11.99 -14.84 -7.09
N LYS A 37 12.72 -15.23 -6.03
CA LYS A 37 13.87 -14.46 -5.53
C LYS A 37 15.02 -14.36 -6.54
N ASP A 38 15.18 -15.39 -7.37
CA ASP A 38 16.28 -15.53 -8.33
C ASP A 38 15.84 -15.19 -9.77
N TRP A 39 14.63 -14.66 -9.95
CA TRP A 39 14.14 -14.26 -11.26
C TRP A 39 14.93 -13.09 -11.83
N THR A 40 15.29 -13.22 -13.10
CA THR A 40 15.99 -12.22 -13.90
C THR A 40 15.07 -11.09 -14.31
N VAL A 41 15.67 -9.96 -14.72
CA VAL A 41 14.92 -8.80 -15.26
C VAL A 41 14.09 -9.20 -16.48
N VAL A 42 14.58 -10.14 -17.30
CA VAL A 42 13.85 -10.63 -18.47
C VAL A 42 12.61 -11.42 -18.06
N GLU A 43 12.71 -12.29 -17.05
CA GLU A 43 11.56 -13.04 -16.53
C GLU A 43 10.50 -12.12 -15.93
N TRP A 44 10.92 -11.10 -15.16
CA TRP A 44 10.00 -10.06 -14.67
C TRP A 44 9.36 -9.25 -15.79
N GLY A 45 10.13 -8.97 -16.85
CA GLY A 45 9.68 -8.20 -18.01
C GLY A 45 8.65 -8.93 -18.87
N ASN A 46 8.61 -10.27 -18.79
CA ASN A 46 7.64 -11.09 -19.52
C ASN A 46 6.27 -11.20 -18.82
N ILE A 47 6.16 -10.76 -17.55
CA ILE A 47 4.87 -10.72 -16.86
C ILE A 47 4.05 -9.53 -17.35
N MET A 48 2.79 -9.78 -17.73
CA MET A 48 1.80 -8.73 -17.92
C MET A 48 1.17 -8.38 -16.57
N TRP A 49 1.48 -7.19 -16.09
CA TRP A 49 0.90 -6.61 -14.88
C TRP A 49 -0.37 -5.88 -15.25
N SER A 50 -1.42 -6.01 -14.44
CA SER A 50 -2.62 -5.18 -14.54
C SER A 50 -3.02 -4.69 -13.15
N ASP A 51 -3.56 -3.48 -13.10
CA ASP A 51 -4.10 -2.91 -11.87
C ASP A 51 -5.19 -1.88 -12.19
N GLU A 52 -6.02 -1.62 -11.19
CA GLU A 52 -7.03 -0.58 -11.21
C GLU A 52 -6.63 0.55 -10.29
N SER A 53 -6.48 1.74 -10.86
CA SER A 53 -6.13 2.93 -10.11
C SER A 53 -7.24 3.96 -10.16
N ARG A 54 -7.52 4.52 -8.98
CA ARG A 54 -8.53 5.55 -8.80
C ARG A 54 -7.86 6.92 -8.70
N PHE A 55 -8.31 7.85 -9.53
CA PHE A 55 -7.84 9.23 -9.53
C PHE A 55 -8.94 10.16 -9.00
N SER A 56 -8.69 10.80 -7.85
CA SER A 56 -9.57 11.81 -7.27
C SER A 56 -8.89 13.19 -7.28
N LEU A 57 -9.65 14.23 -7.61
CA LEU A 57 -9.15 15.61 -7.66
C LEU A 57 -8.84 16.17 -6.25
N PHE A 58 -9.52 15.68 -5.23
CA PHE A 58 -9.31 16.07 -3.83
C PHE A 58 -8.79 14.87 -3.04
N GLN A 59 -7.64 15.05 -2.39
CA GLN A 59 -7.06 14.05 -1.48
C GLN A 59 -7.21 14.54 -0.04
N ASN A 60 -7.87 13.76 0.82
CA ASN A 60 -7.89 14.06 2.24
C ASN A 60 -6.57 13.61 2.88
N ASN A 61 -5.63 14.55 3.00
CA ASN A 61 -4.33 14.33 3.66
C ASN A 61 -4.50 14.34 5.18
N GLY A 62 -5.25 13.39 5.72
CA GLY A 62 -5.49 13.23 7.16
C GLY A 62 -4.17 13.12 7.93
N CYS A 63 -3.78 14.19 8.62
CA CYS A 63 -2.49 14.29 9.29
C CYS A 63 -2.61 13.85 10.75
N SER A 64 -2.84 12.55 10.99
CA SER A 64 -2.83 11.99 12.34
C SER A 64 -1.39 11.68 12.76
N LYS A 65 -0.92 12.20 13.91
CA LYS A 65 0.37 11.84 14.51
C LYS A 65 0.14 10.79 15.61
N ILE A 66 1.01 9.80 15.69
CA ILE A 66 1.03 8.79 16.76
C ILE A 66 2.27 8.97 17.63
N ARG A 67 2.27 8.39 18.84
CA ARG A 67 3.47 8.28 19.69
C ARG A 67 3.84 6.81 19.79
N ARG A 68 5.08 6.46 19.47
CA ARG A 68 5.58 5.07 19.50
C ARG A 68 7.09 5.03 19.68
N GLU A 69 7.61 3.88 20.07
CA GLU A 69 9.05 3.63 20.01
C GLU A 69 9.51 3.37 18.56
N PRO A 70 10.81 3.55 18.25
CA PRO A 70 11.33 3.37 16.89
C PRO A 70 11.02 1.99 16.29
N HIS A 71 11.12 0.93 17.10
CA HIS A 71 11.00 -0.46 16.67
C HIS A 71 9.55 -0.93 16.42
N GLU A 72 8.54 -0.18 16.90
CA GLU A 72 7.12 -0.54 16.80
C GLU A 72 6.46 -0.14 15.46
N ALA A 73 7.25 0.29 14.47
CA ALA A 73 6.74 0.89 13.22
C ALA A 73 5.71 0.05 12.47
N MET A 74 5.89 -1.27 12.54
CA MET A 74 5.05 -2.25 11.83
C MET A 74 4.01 -2.89 12.76
N GLY A 75 3.86 -2.40 13.99
CA GLY A 75 2.82 -2.82 14.92
C GLY A 75 1.43 -2.43 14.40
N PRO A 76 0.37 -3.24 14.67
CA PRO A 76 -0.99 -2.95 14.19
C PRO A 76 -1.53 -1.58 14.61
N SER A 77 -1.15 -1.12 15.81
CA SER A 77 -1.52 0.20 16.36
C SER A 77 -0.81 1.38 15.68
N CYS A 78 0.26 1.10 14.93
CA CYS A 78 1.12 2.10 14.30
C CYS A 78 0.86 2.24 12.79
N ILE A 79 0.00 1.39 12.24
CA ILE A 79 -0.37 1.36 10.83
C ILE A 79 -1.73 2.01 10.66
N VAL A 80 -1.78 3.07 9.84
CA VAL A 80 -3.06 3.59 9.34
C VAL A 80 -3.35 2.88 8.02
N PRO A 81 -4.47 2.15 7.92
CA PRO A 81 -4.84 1.49 6.68
C PRO A 81 -5.03 2.54 5.58
N ASN A 82 -4.41 2.29 4.43
CA ASN A 82 -4.67 3.08 3.24
C ASN A 82 -5.97 2.55 2.62
N VAL A 83 -7.10 3.15 2.96
CA VAL A 83 -8.39 2.82 2.35
C VAL A 83 -8.64 3.86 1.28
N GLN A 84 -8.83 3.42 0.04
CA GLN A 84 -9.33 4.32 -1.00
C GLN A 84 -10.75 4.75 -0.59
N ALA A 85 -11.02 6.06 -0.59
CA ALA A 85 -12.32 6.58 -0.22
C ALA A 85 -13.38 6.22 -1.28
N ASN A 86 -14.57 5.80 -0.84
CA ASN A 86 -15.70 5.41 -1.68
C ASN A 86 -16.44 6.62 -2.34
N GLY A 87 -15.74 7.73 -2.64
CA GLY A 87 -16.34 9.00 -3.09
C GLY A 87 -16.47 9.14 -4.61
N ASP A 88 -16.31 10.36 -5.13
CA ASP A 88 -16.16 10.67 -6.56
C ASP A 88 -14.71 10.54 -7.05
N GLY A 89 -14.50 9.94 -8.21
CA GLY A 89 -13.17 9.70 -8.79
C GLY A 89 -13.26 8.88 -10.06
N ILE A 90 -12.30 9.06 -10.96
CA ILE A 90 -12.20 8.31 -12.20
C ILE A 90 -11.43 7.02 -11.93
N MET A 91 -12.02 5.88 -12.27
CA MET A 91 -11.36 4.58 -12.22
C MET A 91 -10.76 4.27 -13.59
N ILE A 92 -9.48 3.89 -13.60
CA ILE A 92 -8.77 3.46 -14.81
C ILE A 92 -8.22 2.07 -14.56
N TRP A 93 -8.55 1.13 -15.45
CA TRP A 93 -7.85 -0.14 -15.54
C TRP A 93 -6.72 0.01 -16.54
N SER A 94 -5.53 -0.48 -16.21
CA SER A 94 -4.41 -0.49 -17.15
C SER A 94 -3.56 -1.75 -16.99
N CYS A 95 -2.86 -2.10 -18.05
CA CYS A 95 -1.85 -3.15 -18.01
C CYS A 95 -0.51 -2.68 -18.59
N PHE A 96 0.58 -3.32 -18.20
CA PHE A 96 1.92 -3.09 -18.74
C PHE A 96 2.81 -4.31 -18.55
N ASN A 97 3.91 -4.39 -19.29
CA ASN A 97 4.97 -5.38 -19.07
C ASN A 97 6.34 -4.68 -19.09
N GLY A 98 7.45 -5.42 -19.00
CA GLY A 98 8.78 -4.82 -18.98
C GLY A 98 9.08 -3.95 -20.21
N PRO A 99 8.82 -4.43 -21.44
CA PRO A 99 9.06 -3.67 -22.67
C PRO A 99 8.18 -2.43 -22.88
N GLY A 100 6.98 -2.36 -22.30
CA GLY A 100 6.11 -1.22 -22.56
C GLY A 100 4.75 -1.22 -21.86
N LEU A 101 4.02 -0.13 -22.10
CA LEU A 101 2.66 0.07 -21.61
C LEU A 101 1.68 -0.73 -22.47
N GLY A 102 0.70 -1.35 -21.82
CA GLY A 102 -0.46 -1.95 -22.45
C GLY A 102 -1.61 -0.95 -22.57
N SER A 103 -2.83 -1.46 -22.75
CA SER A 103 -4.02 -0.63 -22.86
C SER A 103 -4.41 -0.01 -21.51
N ALA A 104 -5.01 1.17 -21.56
CA ALA A 104 -5.68 1.79 -20.43
C ALA A 104 -7.13 2.11 -20.81
N THR A 105 -8.07 1.68 -19.98
CA THR A 105 -9.50 1.87 -20.20
C THR A 105 -10.15 2.50 -18.98
N LEU A 106 -11.09 3.40 -19.23
CA LEU A 106 -11.95 3.92 -18.18
C LEU A 106 -12.84 2.77 -17.68
N CYS A 107 -12.91 2.58 -16.37
CA CYS A 107 -13.87 1.65 -15.80
C CYS A 107 -15.20 2.39 -15.61
N ASP A 108 -16.21 1.99 -16.37
CA ASP A 108 -17.58 2.48 -16.19
C ASP A 108 -18.16 1.91 -14.89
N ASN A 109 -17.88 2.59 -13.76
CA ASN A 109 -18.39 2.42 -12.40
C ASN A 109 -19.37 1.26 -12.13
N LYS A 110 -19.01 0.00 -12.41
CA LYS A 110 -19.70 -1.23 -12.00
C LYS A 110 -18.78 -2.45 -12.09
N MET A 111 -17.69 -2.45 -11.33
CA MET A 111 -17.15 -3.75 -10.90
C MET A 111 -17.84 -4.11 -9.60
N LYS A 112 -18.78 -5.06 -9.66
CA LYS A 112 -19.29 -5.71 -8.45
C LYS A 112 -18.16 -6.61 -7.94
N LEU A 113 -17.71 -6.36 -6.72
CA LEU A 113 -16.94 -7.32 -5.93
C LEU A 113 -17.76 -8.59 -5.67
#